data_AF-A0A538H3G0-F1
#
_entry.id   AF-A0A538H3G0-F1
#
_cell.length_a   1.000
_cell.length_b   1.000
_cell.length_c   1.000
_cell.angle_alpha   90.00
_cell.angle_beta   90.00
_cell.angle_gamma   90.00
#
_symmetry.space_group_name_H-M   'P 1'
#
loop_
_entity.id
_entity.type
_entity.pdbx_description
1 polymer ?
#
loop_
_entity_poly.entity_id
_entity_poly.type
_entity_poly.pdbx_seq_one_letter_code
_entity_poly.pdbx_strand_id
1 'polypeptide(L)'
;WPTTFPSAHVVESVVGLAVVCSAAAFLIFFALIREVGPLRATVITYVNPAVAAVLGVTLLNERLTVGMVIGFALVLVGSILATGGAPEAVVEP
;
A
#
# COMPACT_ATOMS: atom_id res chain seq x y z
N TRP A 1 1.61 -32.56 3.56
CA TRP A 1 2.04 -31.90 2.32
C TRP A 1 0.96 -32.09 1.27
N PRO A 2 0.58 -31.10 0.44
CA PRO A 2 -0.46 -31.30 -0.57
C PRO A 2 -0.01 -32.32 -1.63
N THR A 3 -0.89 -33.26 -1.96
CA THR A 3 -0.63 -34.35 -2.91
C THR A 3 -1.11 -34.05 -4.33
N THR A 4 -1.79 -32.91 -4.53
CA THR A 4 -2.32 -32.46 -5.80
C THR A 4 -1.79 -31.07 -6.14
N PHE A 5 -1.53 -30.85 -7.43
CA PHE A 5 -1.15 -29.52 -7.91
C PHE A 5 -2.33 -28.55 -7.77
N PRO A 6 -2.06 -27.29 -7.34
CA PRO A 6 -3.09 -26.25 -7.33
C PRO A 6 -3.61 -25.99 -8.75
N SER A 7 -4.88 -25.57 -8.84
CA SER A 7 -5.54 -25.31 -10.12
C SER A 7 -4.87 -24.15 -10.89
N ALA A 8 -5.02 -24.14 -12.21
CA ALA A 8 -4.47 -23.10 -13.07
C ALA A 8 -4.87 -21.68 -12.63
N HIS A 9 -6.12 -21.49 -12.18
CA HIS A 9 -6.62 -20.22 -11.70
C HIS A 9 -5.90 -19.70 -10.43
N VAL A 10 -5.50 -20.61 -9.53
CA VAL A 10 -4.71 -20.26 -8.34
C VAL A 10 -3.32 -19.82 -8.77
N VAL A 11 -2.69 -20.55 -9.68
CA VAL A 11 -1.37 -20.21 -10.21
C VAL A 11 -1.41 -18.84 -10.89
N GLU A 12 -2.41 -18.57 -11.73
CA GLU A 12 -2.59 -17.28 -12.41
C GLU A 12 -2.77 -16.12 -11.42
N SER A 13 -3.58 -16.32 -10.38
CA SER A 13 -3.80 -15.29 -9.35
C SER A 13 -2.51 -14.98 -8.57
N VAL A 14 -1.73 -16.00 -8.24
CA VAL A 14 -0.43 -15.83 -7.56
C VAL A 14 0.58 -15.15 -8.47
N VAL A 15 0.64 -15.52 -9.75
CA VAL A 15 1.52 -14.87 -10.73
C VAL A 15 1.13 -13.40 -10.90
N GLY A 16 -0.16 -13.09 -11.00
CA GLY A 16 -0.66 -11.72 -11.06
C GLY A 16 -0.23 -10.90 -9.84
N LEU A 17 -0.39 -11.45 -8.63
CA LEU A 17 0.03 -10.80 -7.38
C LEU A 17 1.55 -10.57 -7.33
N ALA A 18 2.34 -11.58 -7.73
CA ALA A 18 3.80 -11.50 -7.70
C ALA A 18 4.33 -10.48 -8.72
N VAL A 19 3.79 -10.47 -9.94
CA VAL A 19 4.28 -9.60 -11.01
C VAL A 19 3.76 -8.18 -10.85
N VAL A 20 2.44 -8.01 -10.71
CA VAL A 20 1.79 -6.69 -10.76
C VAL A 20 1.88 -5.98 -9.41
N CYS A 21 1.36 -6.61 -8.35
CA CYS A 21 1.31 -5.97 -7.04
C CYS A 21 2.67 -5.90 -6.34
N SER A 22 3.66 -6.72 -6.76
CA SER A 22 4.96 -6.80 -6.07
C SER A 22 6.11 -6.35 -6.96
N ALA A 23 6.50 -7.13 -7.97
CA ALA A 23 7.70 -6.84 -8.76
C ALA A 23 7.62 -5.48 -9.46
N ALA A 24 6.54 -5.21 -10.19
CA ALA A 24 6.34 -3.93 -10.86
C ALA A 24 6.24 -2.76 -9.85
N ALA A 25 5.48 -2.93 -8.78
CA ALA A 25 5.34 -1.91 -7.73
C ALA A 25 6.69 -1.56 -7.09
N PHE A 26 7.54 -2.55 -6.79
CA PHE A 26 8.88 -2.30 -6.23
C PHE A 26 9.81 -1.63 -7.21
N LEU A 27 9.78 -1.99 -8.49
CA LEU A 27 10.59 -1.30 -9.51
C LEU A 27 10.19 0.18 -9.61
N ILE A 28 8.89 0.48 -9.60
CA ILE A 28 8.39 1.87 -9.57
C ILE A 28 8.80 2.56 -8.28
N PHE A 29 8.70 1.89 -7.13
CA PHE A 29 9.10 2.44 -5.84
C PHE A 29 10.60 2.77 -5.80
N PHE A 30 11.46 1.91 -6.33
CA PHE A 30 12.89 2.18 -6.44
C PHE A 30 13.19 3.31 -7.41
N ALA A 31 12.46 3.42 -8.53
CA ALA A 31 12.56 4.56 -9.41
C ALA A 31 12.16 5.86 -8.70
N LEU A 32 11.07 5.83 -7.93
CA LEU A 32 10.61 6.96 -7.12
C LEU A 32 11.64 7.37 -6.07
N ILE A 33 12.27 6.42 -5.37
CA ILE A 33 13.35 6.69 -4.42
C ILE A 33 14.52 7.41 -5.11
N ARG A 34 14.87 7.03 -6.35
CA ARG A 34 15.94 7.69 -7.11
C ARG A 34 15.60 9.13 -7.49
N GLU A 35 14.32 9.45 -7.69
CA GLU A 35 13.87 10.79 -8.10
C GLU A 35 13.62 11.75 -6.94
N VAL A 36 12.94 11.29 -5.88
CA VAL A 36 12.50 12.17 -4.75
C VAL A 36 13.16 11.86 -3.41
N GLY A 37 14.01 10.83 -3.36
CA GLY A 37 14.71 10.40 -2.16
C GLY A 37 13.91 9.43 -1.27
N PRO A 38 14.58 8.64 -0.40
CA PRO A 38 13.94 7.57 0.38
C PRO A 38 12.83 8.05 1.31
N LEU A 39 13.04 9.21 1.97
CA LEU A 39 12.11 9.73 2.96
C LEU A 39 10.79 10.21 2.36
N ARG A 40 10.81 10.80 1.16
CA ARG A 40 9.59 11.23 0.47
C ARG A 40 8.90 10.07 -0.23
N ALA A 41 9.66 9.08 -0.68
CA ALA A 41 9.10 7.90 -1.32
C ALA A 41 8.24 7.07 -0.35
N THR A 42 8.62 6.92 0.92
CA THR A 42 7.83 6.15 1.90
C THR A 42 6.45 6.75 2.15
N VAL A 43 6.27 8.05 1.93
CA VAL A 43 4.96 8.72 2.10
C VAL A 43 3.88 8.11 1.21
N ILE A 44 4.25 7.59 0.03
CA ILE A 44 3.28 6.98 -0.89
C ILE A 44 2.62 5.72 -0.29
N THR A 45 3.32 5.03 0.61
CA THR A 45 2.78 3.83 1.27
C THR A 45 1.64 4.15 2.24
N TYR A 46 1.56 5.40 2.72
CA TYR A 46 0.43 5.87 3.54
C TYR A 46 -0.86 6.08 2.74
N VAL A 47 -0.78 6.16 1.41
CA VAL A 47 -1.95 6.20 0.52
C VAL A 47 -2.56 4.80 0.34
N ASN A 48 -1.76 3.75 0.53
CA ASN A 48 -2.13 2.36 0.26
C ASN A 48 -3.40 1.91 1.02
N PRO A 49 -3.59 2.22 2.31
CA PRO A 49 -4.81 1.88 3.02
C PRO A 49 -6.06 2.59 2.49
N ALA A 50 -5.90 3.83 2.01
CA ALA A 50 -7.02 4.56 1.46
C ALA A 50 -7.49 3.96 0.13
N VAL A 51 -6.52 3.59 -0.73
CA VAL A 51 -6.79 2.88 -1.98
C VAL A 51 -7.43 1.51 -1.71
N ALA A 52 -6.91 0.76 -0.73
CA ALA A 52 -7.46 -0.53 -0.34
C ALA A 52 -8.95 -0.41 0.09
N ALA A 53 -9.29 0.58 0.92
CA ALA A 53 -10.67 0.80 1.35
C ALA A 53 -11.60 1.16 0.18
N VAL A 54 -11.16 2.04 -0.73
CA VAL A 54 -11.95 2.42 -1.91
C VAL A 54 -12.18 1.23 -2.82
N LEU A 55 -11.14 0.44 -3.11
CA LEU A 55 -11.26 -0.75 -3.95
C LEU A 55 -12.11 -1.85 -3.29
N GLY A 56 -12.05 -2.04 -1.98
CA GLY A 56 -12.89 -2.99 -1.25
C GLY A 56 -14.38 -2.68 -1.38
N VAL A 57 -14.75 -1.41 -1.23
CA VAL A 57 -16.14 -0.97 -1.39
C VAL A 57 -16.60 -1.02 -2.85
N THR A 58 -15.76 -0.60 -3.79
CA THR A 58 -16.15 -0.45 -5.20
C THR A 58 -16.05 -1.73 -6.04
N LEU A 59 -14.98 -2.52 -5.89
CA LEU A 59 -14.81 -3.78 -6.64
C LEU A 59 -15.36 -4.99 -5.89
N LEU A 60 -15.12 -5.09 -4.57
CA LEU A 60 -15.52 -6.25 -3.77
C LEU A 60 -16.96 -6.16 -3.22
N ASN A 61 -17.64 -5.02 -3.42
CA ASN A 61 -18.98 -4.74 -2.89
C ASN A 61 -19.09 -4.95 -1.37
N GLU A 62 -18.02 -4.67 -0.63
CA GLU A 62 -18.06 -4.73 0.83
C GLU A 62 -19.03 -3.67 1.39
N ARG A 63 -19.87 -4.10 2.34
CA ARG A 63 -20.78 -3.18 3.02
C ARG A 63 -19.95 -2.22 3.88
N LEU A 64 -20.06 -0.93 3.59
CA LEU A 64 -19.50 0.13 4.43
C LEU A 64 -20.10 0.07 5.83
N THR A 65 -19.34 -0.48 6.77
CA THR A 65 -19.71 -0.50 8.19
C THR A 65 -19.13 0.70 8.92
N VAL A 66 -19.74 1.06 10.05
CA VAL A 66 -19.20 2.10 10.94
C VAL A 66 -17.76 1.76 11.35
N GLY A 67 -17.45 0.49 11.55
CA GLY A 67 -16.09 0.02 11.87
C GLY A 67 -15.07 0.32 10.75
N MET A 68 -15.43 0.14 9.48
CA MET A 68 -14.58 0.52 8.34
C MET A 68 -14.30 2.02 8.29
N VAL A 69 -15.32 2.84 8.55
CA VAL A 69 -15.16 4.31 8.57
C VAL A 69 -14.21 4.74 9.69
N ILE A 70 -14.36 4.17 10.89
CA ILE A 70 -13.47 4.42 12.03
C ILE A 70 -12.04 3.95 11.71
N GLY A 71 -11.88 2.74 11.15
CA GLY A 71 -10.59 2.19 10.77
C GLY A 71 -9.89 3.05 9.71
N PHE A 72 -10.61 3.46 8.66
CA PHE A 72 -10.10 4.37 7.63
C PHE A 72 -9.67 5.72 8.22
N ALA A 73 -10.49 6.31 9.09
CA ALA A 73 -10.15 7.56 9.77
C ALA A 73 -8.89 7.42 10.65
N LEU A 74 -8.77 6.33 11.41
CA LEU A 74 -7.57 6.04 12.22
C LEU A 74 -6.32 5.92 11.36
N VAL A 75 -6.41 5.25 10.22
CA VAL A 75 -5.26 5.11 9.32
C VAL A 75 -4.87 6.45 8.70
N LEU A 76 -5.84 7.28 8.30
CA LEU A 76 -5.55 8.64 7.83
C LEU A 76 -4.87 9.48 8.91
N VAL A 77 -5.37 9.44 10.15
CA VAL A 77 -4.77 10.15 11.28
C VAL A 77 -3.34 9.67 11.54
N GLY A 78 -3.12 8.35 11.61
CA GLY A 78 -1.79 7.77 11.80
C GLY A 78 -0.81 8.14 10.67
N SER A 79 -1.30 8.16 9.44
CA SER A 79 -0.53 8.57 8.25
C SER A 79 -0.10 10.04 8.31
N ILE A 80 -1.02 10.93 8.72
CA ILE A 80 -0.74 12.35 8.90
C ILE A 80 0.26 12.55 10.05
N LEU A 81 0.11 11.84 11.16
CA LEU A 81 1.07 11.94 12.29
C LEU A 81 2.46 11.45 11.91
N ALA A 82 2.56 10.33 11.18
CA ALA A 82 3.84 9.79 10.73
C ALA A 82 4.55 10.69 9.72
N THR A 83 3.80 11.43 8.90
CA THR A 83 4.34 12.31 7.86
C THR A 83 4.52 13.76 8.34
N GLY A 84 3.69 14.23 9.26
CA GLY A 84 3.64 15.62 9.74
C GLY A 84 4.66 15.97 10.83
N GLY A 85 5.42 14.98 11.33
CA GLY A 85 6.41 15.14 12.40
C GLY A 85 7.83 15.50 11.98
N ALA A 86 8.12 15.80 10.71
CA ALA A 86 9.47 16.13 10.26
C ALA A 86 9.63 17.57 9.74
N PRO A 87 9.86 18.55 10.64
CA PRO A 87 10.83 19.59 10.43
C PRO A 87 12.15 19.14 11.07
N GLU A 88 12.90 18.22 10.43
CA GLU A 88 14.31 18.11 10.77
C GLU A 88 15.02 19.27 10.07
N ALA A 89 15.33 20.28 10.87
CA ALA A 89 16.14 21.40 10.49
C ALA A 89 17.39 20.91 9.75
N VAL A 90 17.61 21.49 8.56
CA VAL A 90 18.91 21.50 7.91
C VAL A 90 19.87 22.19 8.88
N VAL A 91 20.51 21.43 9.78
CA VAL A 91 21.67 21.86 10.53
C VAL A 91 22.87 21.32 9.76
N GLU A 92 23.33 22.14 8.81
CA GLU A 92 24.66 21.98 8.20
C GLU A 92 25.74 22.20 9.27
N PRO A 93 26.81 21.41 9.21
CA PRO A 93 28.15 21.94 9.45
C PRO A 93 29.04 21.88 8.21
#